data_AF-A0A832CHY4-F1
#
_entry.id   AF-A0A832CHY4-F1
#
_cell.length_a   1.000
_cell.length_b   1.000
_cell.length_c   1.000
_cell.angle_alpha   90.00
_cell.angle_beta   90.00
_cell.angle_gamma   90.00
#
_symmetry.space_group_name_H-M   'P 1'
#
loop_
_entity.id
_entity.type
_entity.pdbx_description
1 polymer ?
#
loop_
_entity_poly.entity_id
_entity_poly.type
_entity_poly.pdbx_seq_one_letter_code
_entity_poly.pdbx_strand_id
1 'polypeptide(L)'
;MPVMILCGGMGTRLRDVSEVLPKPMVPVGPFPIVWHIMKRYAAFGHYRFILCLGYKRHQFIDFFLNYDAYRCDATVTLGKGKSGIVLHGQSEEDDWEVTLADTGLSTMTGGRVARAARYLRPSDDRFHLTYGDGLSNVDIAALDRHHLSSGKDITITAVHPSGRFGELGISNDTITSFNEKPQTEEGYINGGFMVVNQSFVERHLAPDEHLVLEQSPLRDAAAQGQISAYRHHGFWQCMDTAREHKLLNDLYDQGRAPWLS
;
A
#
# COMPACT_ATOMS: atom_id res chain seq x y z
N MET A 1 -3.96 13.46 8.03
CA MET A 1 -3.81 12.25 8.88
C MET A 1 -2.59 11.46 8.43
N PRO A 2 -1.84 10.78 9.32
CA PRO A 2 -0.72 9.95 8.90
C PRO A 2 -1.19 8.67 8.19
N VAL A 3 -0.32 8.13 7.34
CA VAL A 3 -0.56 6.92 6.55
C VAL A 3 0.49 5.89 6.91
N MET A 4 0.07 4.79 7.51
CA MET A 4 0.91 3.65 7.84
C MET A 4 0.85 2.62 6.71
N ILE A 5 2.00 2.18 6.20
CA ILE A 5 2.10 1.24 5.08
C ILE A 5 2.92 0.03 5.49
N LEU A 6 2.34 -1.17 5.34
CA LEU A 6 3.02 -2.43 5.63
C LEU A 6 4.02 -2.79 4.52
N CYS A 7 5.32 -2.71 4.86
CA CYS A 7 6.40 -2.88 3.88
C CYS A 7 7.43 -3.98 4.25
N GLY A 8 7.25 -4.68 5.37
CA GLY A 8 8.30 -5.52 5.95
C GLY A 8 8.27 -7.02 5.61
N GLY A 9 7.28 -7.49 4.84
CA GLY A 9 7.11 -8.92 4.52
C GLY A 9 8.15 -9.45 3.51
N MET A 10 8.43 -10.76 3.56
CA MET A 10 9.45 -11.41 2.72
C MET A 10 9.06 -11.57 1.23
N GLY A 11 7.79 -11.39 0.85
CA GLY A 11 7.37 -11.41 -0.56
C GLY A 11 7.56 -12.74 -1.30
N THR A 12 7.37 -13.88 -0.62
CA THR A 12 7.73 -15.24 -1.08
C THR A 12 7.04 -15.76 -2.35
N ARG A 13 6.05 -15.03 -2.89
CA ARG A 13 5.24 -15.40 -4.05
C ARG A 13 5.76 -14.83 -5.38
N LEU A 14 6.60 -13.80 -5.36
CA LEU A 14 7.11 -13.10 -6.55
C LEU A 14 8.60 -13.40 -6.73
N ARG A 15 8.96 -14.68 -6.86
CA ARG A 15 10.35 -15.16 -6.69
C ARG A 15 11.38 -14.49 -7.61
N ASP A 16 11.06 -14.26 -8.89
CA ASP A 16 12.06 -13.76 -9.85
C ASP A 16 12.53 -12.31 -9.62
N VAL A 17 11.69 -11.44 -9.02
CA VAL A 17 12.05 -10.02 -8.73
C VAL A 17 12.24 -9.77 -7.23
N SER A 18 11.55 -10.53 -6.37
CA SER A 18 11.66 -10.39 -4.90
C SER A 18 13.02 -10.79 -4.33
N GLU A 19 13.77 -11.64 -5.06
CA GLU A 19 15.14 -12.00 -4.70
C GLU A 19 16.09 -10.79 -4.70
N VAL A 20 15.76 -9.72 -5.44
CA VAL A 20 16.55 -8.48 -5.49
C VAL A 20 15.92 -7.38 -4.62
N LEU A 21 14.62 -7.13 -4.76
CA LEU A 21 13.93 -6.03 -4.05
C LEU A 21 12.79 -6.51 -3.15
N PRO A 22 12.53 -5.89 -2.00
CA PRO A 22 11.30 -6.14 -1.26
C PRO A 22 10.10 -5.73 -2.13
N LYS A 23 8.98 -6.45 -2.03
CA LYS A 23 7.80 -6.27 -2.91
C LYS A 23 7.34 -4.80 -3.07
N PRO A 24 7.24 -3.98 -2.00
CA PRO A 24 6.85 -2.57 -2.13
C PRO A 24 7.86 -1.69 -2.89
N MET A 25 9.10 -2.16 -3.04
CA MET A 25 10.16 -1.48 -3.80
C MET A 25 10.24 -1.91 -5.26
N VAL A 26 9.44 -2.91 -5.68
CA VAL A 26 9.40 -3.32 -7.09
C VAL A 26 8.82 -2.17 -7.92
N PRO A 27 9.50 -1.75 -9.02
CA PRO A 27 9.06 -0.62 -9.82
C PRO A 27 7.77 -0.90 -10.61
N VAL A 28 6.91 0.12 -10.69
CA VAL A 28 5.83 0.27 -11.67
C VAL A 28 6.09 1.58 -12.40
N GLY A 29 6.41 1.51 -13.69
CA GLY A 29 7.03 2.64 -14.38
C GLY A 29 8.38 3.00 -13.73
N PRO A 30 8.70 4.30 -13.56
CA PRO A 30 9.99 4.74 -13.01
C PRO A 30 10.08 4.67 -11.48
N PHE A 31 8.99 4.36 -10.77
CA PHE A 31 8.93 4.44 -9.31
C PHE A 31 8.50 3.14 -8.64
N PRO A 32 8.99 2.86 -7.41
CA PRO A 32 8.48 1.79 -6.55
C PRO A 32 6.96 1.79 -6.40
N ILE A 33 6.32 0.62 -6.35
CA ILE A 33 4.86 0.53 -6.10
C ILE A 33 4.43 1.28 -4.82
N VAL A 34 5.24 1.28 -3.76
CA VAL A 34 4.93 2.02 -2.52
C VAL A 34 4.83 3.53 -2.76
N TRP A 35 5.64 4.07 -3.69
CA TRP A 35 5.59 5.48 -4.05
C TRP A 35 4.26 5.84 -4.71
N HIS A 36 3.73 4.98 -5.58
CA HIS A 36 2.41 5.19 -6.21
C HIS A 36 1.28 5.17 -5.17
N ILE A 37 1.37 4.30 -4.16
CA ILE A 37 0.43 4.29 -3.02
C ILE A 37 0.52 5.60 -2.25
N MET A 38 1.73 6.07 -1.95
CA MET A 38 1.95 7.35 -1.26
C MET A 38 1.42 8.52 -2.09
N LYS A 39 1.65 8.55 -3.41
CA LYS A 39 1.08 9.56 -4.32
C LYS A 39 -0.44 9.57 -4.27
N ARG A 40 -1.09 8.40 -4.22
CA ARG A 40 -2.55 8.33 -4.08
C ARG A 40 -3.01 9.04 -2.82
N TYR A 41 -2.39 8.78 -1.67
CA TYR A 41 -2.73 9.47 -0.42
C TYR A 41 -2.38 10.97 -0.45
N ALA A 42 -1.24 11.34 -1.02
CA ALA A 42 -0.81 12.73 -1.15
C ALA A 42 -1.77 13.57 -2.01
N ALA A 43 -2.37 12.98 -3.05
CA ALA A 43 -3.41 13.63 -3.86
C ALA A 43 -4.66 14.00 -3.05
N PHE A 44 -4.87 13.38 -1.89
CA PHE A 44 -5.96 13.71 -0.95
C PHE A 44 -5.47 14.46 0.30
N GLY A 45 -4.26 15.03 0.27
CA GLY A 45 -3.75 15.88 1.35
C GLY A 45 -3.06 15.13 2.50
N HIS A 46 -2.68 13.87 2.31
CA HIS A 46 -1.98 13.08 3.33
C HIS A 46 -0.50 12.94 2.96
N TYR A 47 0.36 13.73 3.61
CA TYR A 47 1.79 13.81 3.30
C TYR A 47 2.70 13.17 4.37
N ARG A 48 2.12 12.66 5.46
CA ARG A 48 2.86 12.02 6.56
C ARG A 48 2.77 10.50 6.43
N PHE A 49 3.88 9.85 6.13
CA PHE A 49 3.96 8.41 5.88
C PHE A 49 4.79 7.71 6.95
N ILE A 50 4.32 6.55 7.40
CA ILE A 50 5.03 5.67 8.32
C ILE A 50 5.16 4.31 7.63
N LEU A 51 6.35 4.01 7.11
CA LEU A 51 6.62 2.74 6.44
C LEU A 51 7.05 1.70 7.47
N CYS A 52 6.27 0.65 7.65
CA CYS A 52 6.57 -0.44 8.56
C CYS A 52 7.56 -1.42 7.92
N LEU A 53 8.86 -1.17 8.12
CA LEU A 53 9.95 -1.88 7.46
C LEU A 53 10.36 -3.14 8.22
N GLY A 54 10.97 -4.06 7.48
CA GLY A 54 11.51 -5.33 7.99
C GLY A 54 12.53 -5.89 7.01
N TYR A 55 12.14 -6.92 6.25
CA TYR A 55 12.99 -7.50 5.21
C TYR A 55 13.52 -6.44 4.23
N LYS A 56 14.85 -6.46 4.00
CA LYS A 56 15.57 -5.54 3.10
C LYS A 56 15.27 -4.04 3.32
N ARG A 57 15.08 -3.60 4.58
CA ARG A 57 14.82 -2.18 4.92
C ARG A 57 15.81 -1.17 4.31
N HIS A 58 17.06 -1.57 4.06
CA HIS A 58 18.08 -0.71 3.45
C HIS A 58 17.65 -0.15 2.09
N GLN A 59 16.89 -0.90 1.29
CA GLN A 59 16.43 -0.42 -0.02
C GLN A 59 15.49 0.78 0.10
N PHE A 60 14.65 0.81 1.15
CA PHE A 60 13.80 1.97 1.44
C PHE A 60 14.62 3.15 1.94
N ILE A 61 15.59 2.89 2.84
CA ILE A 61 16.49 3.91 3.37
C ILE A 61 17.26 4.58 2.23
N ASP A 62 17.87 3.80 1.35
CA ASP A 62 18.64 4.31 0.23
C ASP A 62 17.76 5.12 -0.73
N PHE A 63 16.55 4.63 -1.04
CA PHE A 63 15.61 5.34 -1.90
C PHE A 63 15.20 6.71 -1.35
N PHE A 64 14.76 6.77 -0.09
CA PHE A 64 14.27 8.02 0.49
C PHE A 64 15.38 8.98 0.91
N LEU A 65 16.56 8.50 1.33
CA LEU A 65 17.71 9.38 1.62
C LEU A 65 18.35 9.96 0.36
N ASN A 66 18.23 9.29 -0.78
CA ASN A 66 18.73 9.77 -2.08
C ASN A 66 17.60 10.21 -3.02
N TYR A 67 16.42 10.51 -2.48
CA TYR A 67 15.21 10.76 -3.28
C TYR A 67 15.43 11.87 -4.32
N ASP A 68 15.92 13.03 -3.90
CA ASP A 68 16.18 14.15 -4.81
C ASP A 68 17.26 13.83 -5.84
N ALA A 69 18.26 13.03 -5.47
CA ALA A 69 19.30 12.59 -6.42
C ALA A 69 18.76 11.61 -7.49
N TYR A 70 17.65 10.92 -7.22
CA TYR A 70 16.94 10.11 -8.21
C TYR A 70 15.94 10.91 -9.06
N ARG A 71 15.51 12.08 -8.57
CA ARG A 71 14.45 12.89 -9.20
C ARG A 71 14.98 14.09 -9.98
N CYS A 72 16.11 14.64 -9.56
CA CYS A 72 16.71 15.84 -10.13
C CYS A 72 17.94 15.49 -10.95
N ASP A 73 18.24 16.31 -11.96
CA ASP A 73 19.53 16.27 -12.62
C ASP A 73 20.63 16.66 -11.61
N ALA A 74 21.82 16.07 -11.72
CA ALA A 74 22.90 16.32 -10.78
C ALA A 74 24.23 16.64 -11.49
N THR A 75 24.97 17.60 -10.96
CA THR A 75 26.39 17.79 -11.27
C THR A 75 27.24 17.30 -10.12
N VAL A 76 28.08 16.30 -10.40
CA VAL A 76 29.01 15.71 -9.43
C VAL A 76 30.44 16.11 -9.79
N THR A 77 31.12 16.84 -8.89
CA THR A 77 32.53 17.20 -9.05
C THR A 77 33.40 16.18 -8.32
N LEU A 78 34.28 15.49 -9.06
CA LEU A 78 35.20 14.47 -8.55
C LEU A 78 36.67 14.92 -8.68
N GLY A 79 37.46 14.75 -7.61
CA GLY A 79 38.92 14.93 -7.62
C GLY A 79 39.43 16.36 -7.34
N LYS A 80 40.74 16.48 -7.06
CA LYS A 80 41.49 17.72 -6.76
C LYS A 80 41.06 18.50 -5.50
N GLY A 81 40.74 17.80 -4.41
CA GLY A 81 40.44 18.45 -3.12
C GLY A 81 39.15 19.28 -3.11
N LYS A 82 38.32 19.16 -4.15
CA LYS A 82 36.95 19.69 -4.20
C LYS A 82 36.01 18.55 -4.55
N SER A 83 35.19 18.16 -3.59
CA SER A 83 34.09 17.22 -3.78
C SER A 83 32.79 17.99 -3.57
N GLY A 84 31.82 17.82 -4.46
CA GLY A 84 30.55 18.54 -4.35
C GLY A 84 29.47 17.93 -5.24
N ILE A 85 28.24 17.99 -4.75
CA ILE A 85 27.03 17.59 -5.46
C ILE A 85 26.14 18.83 -5.54
N VAL A 86 25.71 19.17 -6.75
CA VAL A 86 24.69 20.18 -7.00
C VAL A 86 23.52 19.48 -7.68
N LEU A 87 22.34 19.55 -7.07
CA LEU A 87 21.10 19.09 -7.67
C LEU A 87 20.43 20.25 -8.40
N HIS A 88 19.92 19.98 -9.59
CA HIS A 88 19.27 20.94 -10.46
C HIS A 88 17.77 20.65 -10.49
N GLY A 89 17.01 21.55 -9.89
CA GLY A 89 15.55 21.43 -9.76
C GLY A 89 15.11 21.08 -8.34
N GLN A 90 13.81 20.82 -8.21
CA GLN A 90 13.16 20.38 -6.97
C GLN A 90 12.26 19.20 -7.32
N SER A 91 12.24 18.19 -6.45
CA SER A 91 11.28 17.09 -6.55
C SER A 91 9.86 17.61 -6.32
N GLU A 92 8.87 17.07 -7.03
CA GLU A 92 7.45 17.43 -6.85
C GLU A 92 6.89 17.00 -5.47
N GLU A 93 7.58 16.11 -4.77
CA GLU A 93 7.17 15.55 -3.48
C GLU A 93 7.94 16.18 -2.31
N ASP A 94 8.06 17.51 -2.28
CA ASP A 94 8.84 18.27 -1.31
C ASP A 94 8.20 18.38 0.09
N ASP A 95 6.87 18.20 0.19
CA ASP A 95 6.12 18.29 1.45
C ASP A 95 5.95 16.95 2.20
N TRP A 96 6.60 15.88 1.75
CA TRP A 96 6.42 14.54 2.35
C TRP A 96 7.28 14.33 3.61
N GLU A 97 6.63 13.91 4.70
CA GLU A 97 7.30 13.44 5.93
C GLU A 97 7.28 11.91 5.95
N VAL A 98 8.41 11.26 5.68
CA VAL A 98 8.50 9.79 5.59
C VAL A 98 9.29 9.22 6.77
N THR A 99 8.59 8.51 7.67
CA THR A 99 9.19 7.73 8.75
C THR A 99 9.50 6.31 8.28
N LEU A 100 10.79 5.94 8.32
CA LEU A 100 11.28 4.61 7.99
C LEU A 100 11.36 3.74 9.26
N ALA A 101 10.22 3.20 9.70
CA ALA A 101 10.11 2.51 10.97
C ALA A 101 10.66 1.08 10.89
N ASP A 102 11.73 0.77 11.62
CA ASP A 102 12.11 -0.62 11.86
C ASP A 102 11.08 -1.28 12.78
N THR A 103 10.31 -2.21 12.20
CA THR A 103 9.27 -2.96 12.91
C THR A 103 9.65 -4.41 13.15
N GLY A 104 10.89 -4.82 12.83
CA GLY A 104 11.42 -6.17 13.03
C GLY A 104 11.39 -7.04 11.79
N LEU A 105 12.36 -7.93 11.64
CA LEU A 105 12.49 -8.79 10.45
C LEU A 105 11.32 -9.79 10.34
N SER A 106 11.03 -10.50 11.43
CA SER A 106 10.07 -11.62 11.45
C SER A 106 8.65 -11.22 11.88
N THR A 107 8.42 -9.93 12.16
CA THR A 107 7.15 -9.43 12.71
C THR A 107 6.01 -9.50 11.71
N MET A 108 4.86 -10.01 12.16
CA MET A 108 3.64 -10.10 11.37
C MET A 108 2.86 -8.78 11.36
N THR A 109 1.84 -8.70 10.51
CA THR A 109 1.14 -7.46 10.15
C THR A 109 0.63 -6.67 11.36
N GLY A 110 -0.03 -7.33 12.33
CA GLY A 110 -0.58 -6.67 13.53
C GLY A 110 0.51 -6.16 14.47
N GLY A 111 1.54 -6.98 14.69
CA GLY A 111 2.72 -6.59 15.48
C GLY A 111 3.47 -5.40 14.90
N ARG A 112 3.57 -5.32 13.57
CA ARG A 112 4.20 -4.18 12.88
C ARG A 112 3.44 -2.89 13.10
N VAL A 113 2.11 -2.93 12.98
CA VAL A 113 1.25 -1.77 13.24
C VAL A 113 1.42 -1.30 14.69
N ALA A 114 1.36 -2.22 15.66
CA ALA A 114 1.57 -1.88 17.06
C ALA A 114 2.95 -1.24 17.33
N ARG A 115 4.02 -1.78 16.72
CA ARG A 115 5.38 -1.22 16.87
C ARG A 115 5.51 0.14 16.19
N ALA A 116 4.87 0.35 15.05
CA ALA A 116 4.91 1.62 14.33
C ALA A 116 4.01 2.69 14.96
N ALA A 117 3.02 2.31 15.77
CA ALA A 117 2.11 3.24 16.45
C ALA A 117 2.85 4.25 17.35
N ARG A 118 4.08 3.96 17.81
CA ARG A 118 4.92 4.92 18.55
C ARG A 118 5.29 6.19 17.77
N TYR A 119 5.11 6.20 16.45
CA TYR A 119 5.35 7.36 15.58
C TYR A 119 4.08 8.17 15.30
N LEU A 120 2.91 7.70 15.76
CA LEU A 120 1.70 8.51 15.78
C LEU A 120 1.86 9.61 16.83
N ARG A 121 1.40 10.82 16.51
CA ARG A 121 1.39 11.95 17.44
C ARG A 121 0.21 11.78 18.40
N PRO A 122 0.28 12.34 19.63
CA PRO A 122 -0.85 12.34 20.55
C PRO A 122 -2.12 13.00 19.96
N SER A 123 -1.98 13.90 18.99
CA SER A 123 -3.08 14.55 18.28
C SER A 123 -3.68 13.72 17.14
N ASP A 124 -3.05 12.61 16.73
CA ASP A 124 -3.47 11.81 15.59
C ASP A 124 -4.60 10.85 15.99
N ASP A 125 -5.83 11.31 16.21
CA ASP A 125 -6.96 10.47 16.66
C ASP A 125 -7.25 9.22 15.80
N ARG A 126 -6.90 9.30 14.51
CA ARG A 126 -7.00 8.22 13.52
C ARG A 126 -5.87 8.30 12.50
N PHE A 127 -5.67 7.20 11.78
CA PHE A 127 -4.65 7.10 10.73
C PHE A 127 -5.13 6.17 9.62
N HIS A 128 -4.51 6.29 8.44
CA HIS A 128 -4.69 5.31 7.39
C HIS A 128 -3.77 4.13 7.57
N LEU A 129 -4.24 2.94 7.20
CA LEU A 129 -3.43 1.73 7.17
C LEU A 129 -3.63 1.02 5.84
N THR A 130 -2.55 0.61 5.18
CA THR A 130 -2.67 -0.21 3.97
C THR A 130 -1.50 -1.15 3.75
N TYR A 131 -1.63 -2.03 2.77
CA TYR A 131 -0.59 -2.91 2.28
C TYR A 131 0.29 -2.18 1.26
N GLY A 132 1.59 -2.47 1.25
CA GLY A 132 2.56 -1.82 0.34
C GLY A 132 2.58 -2.35 -1.09
N ASP A 133 1.55 -3.07 -1.53
CA ASP A 133 1.56 -3.86 -2.77
C ASP A 133 0.28 -3.79 -3.60
N GLY A 134 -0.69 -2.96 -3.21
CA GLY A 134 -1.97 -2.79 -3.90
C GLY A 134 -2.15 -1.37 -4.42
N LEU A 135 -2.46 -1.24 -5.71
CA LEU A 135 -2.81 0.04 -6.35
C LEU A 135 -4.31 0.13 -6.57
N SER A 136 -4.87 1.32 -6.37
CA SER A 136 -6.30 1.56 -6.49
C SER A 136 -6.58 3.02 -6.80
N ASN A 137 -7.71 3.26 -7.49
CA ASN A 137 -8.31 4.59 -7.63
C ASN A 137 -9.37 4.88 -6.55
N VAL A 138 -9.27 4.23 -5.39
CA VAL A 138 -10.14 4.48 -4.24
C VAL A 138 -10.14 5.96 -3.86
N ASP A 139 -11.32 6.54 -3.70
CA ASP A 139 -11.48 7.92 -3.20
C ASP A 139 -11.22 7.93 -1.69
N ILE A 140 -10.04 8.45 -1.29
CA ILE A 140 -9.60 8.48 0.10
C ILE A 140 -10.48 9.44 0.92
N ALA A 141 -10.91 10.57 0.35
CA ALA A 141 -11.79 11.50 1.06
C ALA A 141 -13.19 10.92 1.28
N ALA A 142 -13.72 10.13 0.34
CA ALA A 142 -14.97 9.40 0.52
C ALA A 142 -14.83 8.29 1.57
N LEU A 143 -13.71 7.56 1.57
CA LEU A 143 -13.38 6.56 2.59
C LEU A 143 -13.33 7.20 4.00
N ASP A 144 -12.74 8.38 4.14
CA ASP A 144 -12.70 9.13 5.42
C ASP A 144 -14.09 9.53 5.91
N ARG A 145 -14.90 10.12 5.02
CA ARG A 145 -16.30 10.48 5.33
C ARG A 145 -17.11 9.26 5.75
N HIS A 146 -16.92 8.13 5.05
CA HIS A 146 -17.59 6.88 5.38
C HIS A 146 -17.19 6.39 6.78
N HIS A 147 -15.88 6.38 7.08
CA HIS A 147 -15.38 5.98 8.38
C HIS A 147 -15.97 6.83 9.51
N LEU A 148 -15.94 8.16 9.36
CA LEU A 148 -16.54 9.11 10.29
C LEU A 148 -18.02 8.82 10.53
N SER A 149 -18.79 8.63 9.45
CA SER A 149 -20.23 8.37 9.55
C SER A 149 -20.57 7.01 10.19
N SER A 150 -19.65 6.04 10.08
CA SER A 150 -19.88 4.68 10.58
C SER A 150 -19.76 4.58 12.11
N GLY A 151 -18.99 5.47 12.74
CA GLY A 151 -18.68 5.42 14.17
C GLY A 151 -17.95 4.14 14.61
N LYS A 152 -17.33 3.41 13.67
CA LYS A 152 -16.63 2.15 13.91
C LYS A 152 -15.14 2.37 14.16
N ASP A 153 -14.50 1.44 14.84
CA ASP A 153 -13.07 1.51 15.18
C ASP A 153 -12.16 1.39 13.96
N ILE A 154 -12.61 0.62 12.95
CA ILE A 154 -11.90 0.46 11.69
C ILE A 154 -12.88 0.45 10.51
N THR A 155 -12.47 1.05 9.41
CA THR A 155 -13.11 0.89 8.10
C THR A 155 -12.12 0.26 7.13
N ILE A 156 -12.57 -0.76 6.40
CA ILE A 156 -11.78 -1.47 5.40
C ILE A 156 -12.39 -1.24 4.02
N THR A 157 -11.55 -0.98 3.01
CA THR A 157 -12.01 -0.89 1.62
C THR A 157 -12.29 -2.30 1.08
N ALA A 158 -13.56 -2.57 0.79
CA ALA A 158 -14.05 -3.80 0.21
C ALA A 158 -14.02 -3.71 -1.32
N VAL A 159 -13.30 -4.62 -1.97
CA VAL A 159 -13.06 -4.61 -3.43
C VAL A 159 -13.43 -5.96 -4.04
N HIS A 160 -13.65 -5.97 -5.35
CA HIS A 160 -13.76 -7.22 -6.12
C HIS A 160 -12.36 -7.70 -6.55
N PRO A 161 -12.04 -8.99 -6.37
CA PRO A 161 -10.80 -9.53 -6.91
C PRO A 161 -10.82 -9.49 -8.44
N SER A 162 -9.65 -9.31 -9.06
CA SER A 162 -9.50 -9.53 -10.51
C SER A 162 -9.80 -11.00 -10.83
N GLY A 163 -10.67 -11.25 -11.82
CA GLY A 163 -10.95 -12.60 -12.30
C GLY A 163 -9.65 -13.34 -12.68
N ARG A 164 -9.41 -14.49 -12.05
CA ARG A 164 -8.22 -15.31 -12.34
C ARG A 164 -8.37 -16.13 -13.61
N PHE A 165 -9.61 -16.47 -13.96
CA PHE A 165 -9.99 -17.35 -15.06
C PHE A 165 -11.10 -16.73 -15.90
N GLY A 166 -11.20 -17.14 -17.16
CA GLY A 166 -12.36 -16.84 -17.98
C GLY A 166 -13.60 -17.59 -17.49
N GLU A 167 -14.75 -16.91 -17.49
CA GLU A 167 -16.05 -17.52 -17.24
C GLU A 167 -16.65 -18.04 -18.55
N LEU A 168 -17.19 -19.25 -18.50
CA LEU A 168 -17.95 -19.86 -19.59
C LEU A 168 -19.43 -19.85 -19.23
N GLY A 169 -20.25 -19.22 -20.06
CA GLY A 169 -21.69 -19.50 -20.05
C GLY A 169 -21.90 -20.83 -20.76
N ILE A 170 -22.53 -21.81 -20.10
CA ILE A 170 -22.84 -23.12 -20.71
C ILE A 170 -24.35 -23.34 -20.63
N SER A 171 -24.96 -23.67 -21.76
CA SER A 171 -26.36 -24.11 -21.86
C SER A 171 -26.44 -25.34 -22.75
N ASN A 172 -27.05 -26.43 -22.25
CA ASN A 172 -27.18 -27.70 -22.97
C ASN A 172 -25.87 -28.17 -23.62
N ASP A 173 -24.79 -28.23 -22.82
CA ASP A 173 -23.43 -28.60 -23.26
C ASP A 173 -22.83 -27.73 -24.37
N THR A 174 -23.47 -26.61 -24.69
CA THR A 174 -22.99 -25.62 -25.66
C THR A 174 -22.47 -24.41 -24.89
N ILE A 175 -21.24 -23.97 -25.20
CA ILE A 175 -20.70 -22.73 -24.66
C ILE A 175 -21.42 -21.56 -25.34
N THR A 176 -22.18 -20.79 -24.56
CA THR A 176 -22.98 -19.64 -25.01
C THR A 176 -22.25 -18.31 -24.84
N SER A 177 -21.24 -18.24 -23.97
CA SER A 177 -20.39 -17.06 -23.81
C SER A 177 -18.99 -17.42 -23.31
N PHE A 178 -17.99 -16.68 -23.80
CA PHE A 178 -16.61 -16.69 -23.29
C PHE A 178 -16.31 -15.29 -22.73
N ASN A 179 -16.34 -15.15 -21.41
CA ASN A 179 -15.94 -13.91 -20.74
C ASN A 179 -14.55 -14.12 -20.16
N GLU A 180 -13.51 -13.66 -20.86
CA GLU A 180 -12.15 -13.74 -20.33
C GLU A 180 -11.97 -12.72 -19.20
N LYS A 181 -11.86 -13.23 -17.97
CA LYS A 181 -11.58 -12.49 -16.71
C LYS A 181 -12.57 -11.38 -16.35
N PRO A 182 -13.88 -11.67 -16.23
CA PRO A 182 -14.78 -10.74 -15.55
C PRO A 182 -14.27 -10.47 -14.12
N GLN A 183 -14.46 -9.25 -13.62
CA GLN A 183 -14.47 -9.06 -12.16
C GLN A 183 -15.64 -9.90 -11.66
N THR A 184 -15.35 -10.96 -10.90
CA THR A 184 -16.42 -11.82 -10.37
C THR A 184 -17.34 -10.96 -9.51
N GLU A 185 -18.62 -10.87 -9.87
CA GLU A 185 -19.62 -10.13 -9.08
C GLU A 185 -19.81 -10.77 -7.69
N GLU A 186 -19.45 -12.04 -7.52
CA GLU A 186 -19.59 -12.76 -6.27
C GLU A 186 -18.39 -12.54 -5.32
N GLY A 187 -18.64 -11.75 -4.28
CA GLY A 187 -17.80 -11.66 -3.09
C GLY A 187 -16.88 -10.44 -3.03
N TYR A 188 -16.94 -9.72 -1.91
CA TYR A 188 -15.97 -8.69 -1.57
C TYR A 188 -14.78 -9.29 -0.83
N ILE A 189 -13.58 -8.79 -1.12
CA ILE A 189 -12.37 -9.07 -0.37
C ILE A 189 -11.83 -7.82 0.32
N ASN A 190 -10.93 -8.00 1.28
CA ASN A 190 -10.17 -6.92 1.91
C ASN A 190 -9.15 -6.35 0.92
N GLY A 191 -9.39 -5.14 0.42
CA GLY A 191 -8.49 -4.44 -0.50
C GLY A 191 -7.38 -3.64 0.18
N GLY A 192 -7.29 -3.68 1.51
CA GLY A 192 -6.47 -2.74 2.28
C GLY A 192 -7.20 -1.41 2.44
N PHE A 193 -6.47 -0.31 2.22
CA PHE A 193 -6.96 1.07 2.30
C PHE A 193 -7.95 1.27 3.45
N MET A 194 -7.41 1.25 4.66
CA MET A 194 -8.17 1.27 5.90
C MET A 194 -8.09 2.65 6.54
N VAL A 195 -9.11 2.99 7.33
CA VAL A 195 -9.08 4.10 8.29
C VAL A 195 -9.25 3.50 9.67
N VAL A 196 -8.34 3.80 10.58
CA VAL A 196 -8.19 3.14 11.87
C VAL A 196 -8.15 4.19 12.98
N ASN A 197 -9.04 4.07 13.97
CA ASN A 197 -8.97 4.87 15.20
C ASN A 197 -7.81 4.39 16.07
N GLN A 198 -7.13 5.29 16.80
CA GLN A 198 -6.08 4.87 17.74
C GLN A 198 -6.58 3.87 18.79
N SER A 199 -7.83 4.00 19.21
CA SER A 199 -8.47 3.08 20.16
C SER A 199 -8.57 1.63 19.64
N PHE A 200 -8.50 1.40 18.32
CA PHE A 200 -8.37 0.05 17.76
C PHE A 200 -7.00 -0.55 18.09
N VAL A 201 -5.93 0.24 17.95
CA VAL A 201 -4.56 -0.19 18.27
C VAL A 201 -4.46 -0.55 19.75
N GLU A 202 -4.98 0.32 20.63
CA GLU A 202 -4.95 0.11 22.08
C GLU A 202 -5.71 -1.14 22.52
N ARG A 203 -6.84 -1.45 21.87
CA ARG A 203 -7.70 -2.57 22.27
C ARG A 203 -7.34 -3.90 21.63
N HIS A 204 -6.84 -3.89 20.38
CA HIS A 204 -6.72 -5.10 19.57
C HIS A 204 -5.29 -5.45 19.17
N LEU A 205 -4.33 -4.52 19.32
CA LEU A 205 -2.96 -4.75 18.86
C LEU A 205 -1.97 -4.74 20.01
N ALA A 206 -1.04 -5.70 19.96
CA ALA A 206 0.11 -5.77 20.84
C ALA A 206 1.39 -5.79 19.99
N PRO A 207 2.53 -5.28 20.49
CA PRO A 207 3.82 -5.32 19.78
C PRO A 207 4.46 -6.72 19.69
N ASP A 208 3.62 -7.75 19.56
CA ASP A 208 3.94 -9.17 19.43
C ASP A 208 4.39 -9.49 18.00
N GLU A 209 5.50 -10.22 17.89
CA GLU A 209 6.06 -10.64 16.60
C GLU A 209 5.11 -11.54 15.80
N HIS A 210 4.29 -12.35 16.47
CA HIS A 210 3.43 -13.34 15.82
C HIS A 210 2.02 -12.82 15.51
N LEU A 211 1.67 -11.61 15.95
CA LEU A 211 0.34 -11.06 15.78
C LEU A 211 0.05 -10.71 14.31
N VAL A 212 -0.88 -11.45 13.70
CA VAL A 212 -1.37 -11.20 12.35
C VAL A 212 -2.64 -10.35 12.42
N LEU A 213 -2.64 -9.18 11.78
CA LEU A 213 -3.76 -8.22 11.76
C LEU A 213 -5.05 -8.90 11.29
N GLU A 214 -4.95 -9.68 10.20
CA GLU A 214 -6.04 -10.36 9.52
C GLU A 214 -6.62 -11.55 10.30
N GLN A 215 -6.05 -11.89 11.46
CA GLN A 215 -6.53 -12.96 12.33
C GLN A 215 -7.29 -12.38 13.53
N SER A 216 -6.82 -12.58 14.77
CA SER A 216 -7.53 -12.17 15.96
C SER A 216 -7.93 -10.68 15.97
N PRO A 217 -7.08 -9.70 15.60
CA PRO A 217 -7.47 -8.28 15.68
C PRO A 217 -8.71 -7.94 14.85
N LEU A 218 -8.70 -8.27 13.55
CA LEU A 218 -9.84 -7.99 12.67
C LEU A 218 -11.02 -8.94 12.92
N ARG A 219 -10.77 -10.22 13.25
CA ARG A 219 -11.85 -11.16 13.56
C ARG A 219 -12.62 -10.74 14.82
N ASP A 220 -11.91 -10.33 15.85
CA ASP A 220 -12.51 -9.97 17.14
C ASP A 220 -13.25 -8.63 17.02
N ALA A 221 -12.68 -7.63 16.31
CA ALA A 221 -13.37 -6.38 16.01
C ALA A 221 -14.61 -6.61 15.12
N ALA A 222 -14.56 -7.54 14.15
CA ALA A 222 -15.72 -7.90 13.35
C ALA A 222 -16.83 -8.53 14.21
N ALA A 223 -16.47 -9.45 15.11
CA ALA A 223 -17.40 -10.09 16.04
C ALA A 223 -18.05 -9.07 17.01
N GLN A 224 -17.35 -7.98 17.33
CA GLN A 224 -17.85 -6.87 18.14
C GLN A 224 -18.63 -5.82 17.33
N GLY A 225 -18.78 -6.01 16.01
CA GLY A 225 -19.44 -5.05 15.13
C GLY A 225 -18.69 -3.71 15.02
N GLN A 226 -17.37 -3.71 15.21
CA GLN A 226 -16.48 -2.54 15.19
C GLN A 226 -15.75 -2.35 13.84
N ILE A 227 -16.16 -3.08 12.81
CA ILE A 227 -15.65 -2.94 11.44
C ILE A 227 -16.74 -2.42 10.51
N SER A 228 -16.42 -1.38 9.75
CA SER A 228 -17.22 -0.91 8.62
C SER A 228 -16.55 -1.31 7.30
N ALA A 229 -17.35 -1.61 6.28
CA ALA A 229 -16.86 -1.89 4.93
C ALA A 229 -17.20 -0.71 4.00
N TYR A 230 -16.19 -0.10 3.39
CA TYR A 230 -16.36 0.88 2.33
C TYR A 230 -16.26 0.17 0.97
N ARG A 231 -17.37 0.10 0.22
CA ARG A 231 -17.41 -0.62 -1.05
C ARG A 231 -16.81 0.22 -2.16
N HIS A 232 -15.72 -0.26 -2.74
CA HIS A 232 -15.06 0.37 -3.89
C HIS A 232 -15.30 -0.45 -5.14
N HIS A 233 -15.93 0.19 -6.13
CA HIS A 233 -16.27 -0.42 -7.42
C HIS A 233 -15.29 -0.05 -8.55
N GLY A 234 -14.29 0.78 -8.25
CA GLY A 234 -13.29 1.19 -9.23
C GLY A 234 -12.15 0.19 -9.37
N PHE A 235 -11.05 0.67 -9.97
CA PHE A 235 -9.83 -0.09 -10.12
C PHE A 235 -9.21 -0.43 -8.76
N TRP A 236 -8.84 -1.70 -8.59
CA TRP A 236 -7.99 -2.20 -7.53
C TRP A 236 -7.20 -3.40 -8.05
N GLN A 237 -5.89 -3.42 -7.81
CA GLN A 237 -5.02 -4.50 -8.25
C GLN A 237 -3.84 -4.66 -7.28
N CYS A 238 -3.69 -5.86 -6.70
CA CYS A 238 -2.45 -6.23 -6.00
C CYS A 238 -1.38 -6.70 -6.99
N MET A 239 -0.12 -6.66 -6.57
CA MET A 239 1.04 -7.07 -7.37
C MET A 239 1.72 -8.32 -6.81
N ASP A 240 1.01 -9.43 -6.63
CA ASP A 240 1.53 -10.69 -6.08
C ASP A 240 2.35 -11.53 -7.07
N THR A 241 2.15 -11.31 -8.37
CA THR A 241 2.71 -12.13 -9.45
C THR A 241 3.37 -11.29 -10.54
N ALA A 242 4.26 -11.91 -11.32
CA ALA A 242 4.87 -11.27 -12.49
C ALA A 242 3.83 -10.81 -13.53
N ARG A 243 2.70 -11.51 -13.64
CA ARG A 243 1.59 -11.12 -14.52
C ARG A 243 0.94 -9.82 -14.08
N GLU A 244 0.73 -9.63 -12.78
CA GLU A 244 0.16 -8.40 -12.22
C GLU A 244 1.16 -7.25 -12.31
N HIS A 245 2.45 -7.52 -12.06
CA HIS A 245 3.52 -6.55 -12.28
C HIS A 245 3.55 -6.06 -13.73
N LYS A 246 3.46 -6.98 -14.71
CA LYS A 246 3.36 -6.61 -16.13
C LYS A 246 2.10 -5.79 -16.42
N LEU A 247 0.94 -6.20 -15.90
CA LEU A 247 -0.32 -5.48 -16.08
C LEU A 247 -0.22 -4.02 -15.60
N LEU A 248 0.34 -3.80 -14.42
CA LEU A 248 0.51 -2.46 -13.86
C LEU A 248 1.46 -1.60 -14.71
N ASN A 249 2.57 -2.18 -15.21
CA ASN A 249 3.48 -1.45 -16.10
C ASN A 249 2.84 -1.15 -17.46
N ASP A 250 2.10 -2.10 -18.05
CA ASP A 250 1.38 -1.87 -19.31
C ASP A 250 0.37 -0.71 -19.18
N LEU A 251 -0.34 -0.63 -18.04
CA LEU A 251 -1.27 0.47 -17.76
C LEU A 251 -0.55 1.81 -17.60
N TYR A 252 0.62 1.81 -16.93
CA TYR A 252 1.45 3.00 -16.77
C TYR A 252 1.99 3.51 -18.10
N ASP A 253 2.63 2.63 -18.89
CA ASP A 253 3.27 2.98 -20.17
C ASP A 253 2.28 3.50 -21.21
N GLN A 254 1.03 3.05 -21.13
CA GLN A 254 -0.06 3.52 -22.01
C GLN A 254 -0.70 4.83 -21.54
N GLY A 255 -0.26 5.41 -20.42
CA GLY A 255 -0.87 6.59 -19.83
C GLY A 255 -2.29 6.35 -19.30
N ARG A 256 -2.61 5.11 -18.93
CA ARG A 256 -3.96 4.68 -18.49
C ARG A 256 -3.98 4.15 -17.05
N ALA A 257 -2.96 4.44 -16.26
CA ALA A 257 -2.85 4.03 -14.86
C ALA A 257 -3.95 4.68 -13.99
N PRO A 258 -5.01 3.95 -13.59
CA PRO A 258 -6.15 4.58 -12.92
C PRO A 258 -5.84 5.10 -11.52
N TRP A 259 -4.76 4.62 -10.89
CA TRP A 259 -4.35 5.07 -9.55
C TRP A 259 -3.66 6.44 -9.55
N LEU A 260 -3.29 6.98 -10.72
CA LEU A 260 -2.67 8.30 -10.87
C LEU A 260 -3.68 9.43 -11.13
N SER A 261 -4.95 9.11 -11.35
CA SER A 261 -6.02 10.09 -11.65
C SER A 261 -6.60 10.75 -10.41
#